data_AF-A0A6C0LI04-F1
#
_entry.id   AF-A0A6C0LI04-F1
#
_cell.length_a   1.000
_cell.length_b   1.000
_cell.length_c   1.000
_cell.angle_alpha   90.00
_cell.angle_beta   90.00
_cell.angle_gamma   90.00
#
_symmetry.space_group_name_H-M   'P 1'
#
loop_
_entity.id
_entity.type
_entity.pdbx_description
1 polymer ?
#
loop_
_entity_poly.entity_id
_entity_poly.type
_entity_poly.pdbx_seq_one_letter_code
_entity_poly.pdbx_strand_id
1 'polypeptide(L)'
;MSFNRTTYDTCSYKQELQENVSTLSYVLSPYRYEHENKCRHQLGFVGGTAVSHVQGNLVDLDSELRGQTRIISKCGTNQYVPTNDGIIKNDKTAPIDTTMLHLPACQSIMYREVPMPPAINYNKCS
;
A
#
# COMPACT_ATOMS: atom_id res chain seq x y z
N MET A 1 -28.36 -3.32 -46.18
CA MET A 1 -27.83 -4.32 -45.23
C MET A 1 -27.69 -3.63 -43.88
N SER A 2 -28.63 -3.81 -42.95
CA SER A 2 -28.51 -3.22 -41.62
C SER A 2 -27.61 -4.12 -40.76
N PHE A 3 -26.68 -3.49 -40.04
CA PHE A 3 -25.66 -4.17 -39.23
C PHE A 3 -26.26 -4.63 -37.89
N ASN A 4 -27.14 -5.64 -37.91
CA ASN A 4 -27.93 -6.07 -36.74
C ASN A 4 -27.25 -7.21 -35.96
N ARG A 5 -25.98 -7.06 -35.57
CA ARG A 5 -25.36 -7.99 -34.62
C ARG A 5 -25.55 -7.48 -33.20
N THR A 6 -26.07 -8.33 -32.32
CA THR A 6 -26.34 -8.01 -30.90
C THR A 6 -25.11 -7.52 -30.15
N THR A 7 -23.91 -7.98 -30.53
CA THR A 7 -22.63 -7.51 -29.98
C THR A 7 -22.34 -6.03 -30.24
N TYR A 8 -22.94 -5.43 -31.26
CA TYR A 8 -22.79 -3.99 -31.55
C TYR A 8 -23.92 -3.15 -30.93
N ASP A 9 -24.85 -3.77 -30.21
CA ASP A 9 -25.80 -3.03 -29.41
C ASP A 9 -25.04 -2.30 -28.30
N THR A 10 -25.29 -1.01 -28.18
CA THR A 10 -24.65 -0.14 -27.19
C THR A 10 -24.80 -0.65 -25.76
N CYS A 11 -25.92 -1.34 -25.46
CA CYS A 11 -26.15 -1.94 -24.15
C CYS A 11 -25.22 -3.15 -23.92
N SER A 12 -25.18 -4.09 -24.87
CA SER A 12 -24.32 -5.29 -24.81
C SER A 12 -22.84 -4.91 -24.71
N TYR A 13 -22.40 -3.95 -25.53
CA TYR A 13 -21.01 -3.49 -25.52
C TYR A 13 -20.63 -2.83 -24.19
N LYS A 14 -21.50 -1.97 -23.64
CA LYS A 14 -21.26 -1.35 -22.33
C LYS A 14 -21.15 -2.39 -21.22
N GLN A 15 -21.98 -3.43 -21.27
CA GLN A 15 -21.95 -4.49 -20.28
C GLN A 15 -20.68 -5.33 -20.37
N GLU A 16 -20.28 -5.78 -21.57
CA GLU A 16 -18.99 -6.47 -21.76
C GLU A 16 -17.81 -5.60 -21.30
N LEU A 17 -17.82 -4.30 -21.62
CA LEU A 17 -16.78 -3.38 -21.18
C LEU A 17 -16.74 -3.28 -19.64
N GLN A 18 -17.91 -3.17 -19.00
CA GLN A 18 -18.03 -3.07 -17.55
C GLN A 18 -17.56 -4.34 -16.84
N GLU A 19 -17.92 -5.52 -17.36
CA GLU A 19 -17.47 -6.81 -16.82
C GLU A 19 -15.94 -6.94 -16.91
N ASN A 20 -15.33 -6.54 -18.04
CA ASN A 20 -13.87 -6.54 -18.20
C ASN A 20 -13.16 -5.55 -17.27
N VAL A 21 -13.66 -4.31 -17.14
CA VAL A 21 -13.02 -3.29 -16.30
C VAL A 21 -13.17 -3.59 -14.81
N SER A 22 -14.31 -4.17 -14.39
CA SER A 22 -14.57 -4.50 -12.98
C SER A 22 -13.64 -5.58 -12.44
N THR A 23 -13.33 -6.61 -13.24
CA THR A 23 -12.39 -7.66 -12.84
C THR A 23 -10.97 -7.12 -12.77
N LEU A 24 -10.57 -6.31 -13.76
CA LEU A 24 -9.27 -5.66 -13.80
C LEU A 24 -9.05 -4.74 -12.59
N SER A 25 -10.05 -3.93 -12.22
CA SER A 25 -9.93 -2.99 -11.10
C SER A 25 -9.71 -3.72 -9.76
N TYR A 26 -10.34 -4.88 -9.57
CA TYR A 26 -10.12 -5.71 -8.39
C TYR A 26 -8.70 -6.31 -8.36
N VAL A 27 -8.20 -6.80 -9.50
CA VAL A 27 -6.86 -7.40 -9.60
C VAL A 27 -5.76 -6.35 -9.37
N LEU A 28 -5.96 -5.14 -9.88
CA LEU A 28 -5.03 -4.02 -9.76
C LEU A 28 -5.22 -3.18 -8.48
N SER A 29 -6.18 -3.55 -7.64
CA SER A 29 -6.50 -2.80 -6.43
C SER A 29 -5.34 -2.84 -5.42
N PRO A 30 -4.86 -1.69 -4.91
CA PRO A 30 -3.81 -1.64 -3.91
C PRO A 30 -4.26 -2.26 -2.57
N TYR A 31 -5.58 -2.29 -2.30
CA TYR A 31 -6.16 -2.86 -1.08
C TYR A 31 -5.83 -4.34 -0.88
N ARG A 32 -5.45 -5.06 -1.96
CA ARG A 32 -5.01 -6.45 -1.89
C ARG A 32 -3.62 -6.60 -1.25
N TYR A 33 -2.77 -5.60 -1.41
CA TYR A 33 -1.36 -5.63 -1.00
C TYR A 33 -1.12 -4.79 0.26
N GLU A 34 -1.94 -3.76 0.48
CA GLU A 34 -1.80 -2.85 1.61
C GLU A 34 -3.17 -2.50 2.20
N HIS A 35 -3.30 -2.59 3.53
CA HIS A 35 -4.50 -2.17 4.23
C HIS A 35 -4.44 -0.66 4.48
N GLU A 36 -5.58 0.05 4.41
CA GLU A 36 -5.62 1.51 4.64
C GLU A 36 -5.21 1.87 6.07
N ASN A 37 -5.75 1.14 7.06
CA ASN A 37 -5.37 1.28 8.47
C ASN A 37 -4.21 0.34 8.79
N LYS A 38 -3.00 0.76 8.46
CA LYS A 38 -1.78 0.02 8.79
C LYS A 38 -1.47 0.17 10.27
N CYS A 39 -1.06 -0.93 10.90
CA CYS A 39 -0.60 -0.90 12.27
C CYS A 39 0.46 -1.99 12.51
N ARG A 40 1.33 -1.76 13.50
CA ARG A 40 2.40 -2.68 13.84
C ARG A 40 2.00 -3.54 15.02
N HIS A 41 2.11 -4.85 14.85
CA HIS A 41 1.97 -5.78 15.97
C HIS A 41 3.12 -5.65 16.97
N GLN A 42 2.77 -5.46 18.25
CA GLN A 42 3.76 -5.30 19.31
C GLN A 42 4.35 -6.65 19.74
N LEU A 43 3.52 -7.69 19.75
CA LEU A 43 3.88 -9.04 20.22
C LEU A 43 3.40 -10.10 19.23
N GLY A 44 4.14 -11.20 19.14
CA GLY A 44 3.65 -12.46 18.57
C GLY A 44 4.03 -12.79 17.14
N PHE A 45 4.34 -11.80 16.30
CA PHE A 45 4.78 -12.06 14.94
C PHE A 45 6.30 -11.97 14.82
N VAL A 46 6.91 -13.11 14.50
CA VAL A 46 8.30 -13.16 14.06
C VAL A 46 8.33 -12.61 12.63
N GLY A 47 8.99 -11.47 12.42
CA GLY A 47 9.08 -10.81 11.11
C GLY A 47 7.99 -9.78 10.81
N GLY A 48 7.32 -9.23 11.83
CA GLY A 48 6.45 -8.06 11.65
C GLY A 48 7.23 -6.80 11.23
N THR A 49 6.50 -5.79 10.73
CA THR A 49 7.07 -4.52 10.27
C THR A 49 7.57 -3.66 11.44
N ALA A 50 8.81 -3.89 11.87
CA ALA A 50 9.45 -3.14 12.96
C ALA A 50 9.97 -1.74 12.55
N VAL A 51 9.87 -1.40 11.26
CA VAL A 51 10.42 -0.20 10.66
C VAL A 51 9.34 0.80 10.28
N SER A 52 9.73 2.07 10.15
CA SER A 52 8.88 3.10 9.57
C SER A 52 8.57 2.80 8.10
N HIS A 53 7.31 2.99 7.73
CA HIS A 53 6.89 2.95 6.33
C HIS A 53 6.84 4.35 5.75
N VAL A 54 6.74 4.42 4.44
CA VAL A 54 6.49 5.66 3.73
C VAL A 54 5.04 6.10 3.96
N GLN A 55 4.80 7.41 4.07
CA GLN A 55 3.48 7.99 4.26
C GLN A 55 2.56 7.74 3.05
N GLY A 56 3.10 7.78 1.83
CA GLY A 56 2.39 7.37 0.61
C GLY A 56 2.12 5.86 0.52
N ASN A 57 1.44 5.45 -0.55
CA ASN A 57 1.17 4.05 -0.87
C ASN A 57 2.47 3.30 -1.20
N LEU A 58 2.73 2.19 -0.51
CA LEU A 58 3.96 1.40 -0.71
C LEU A 58 3.98 0.70 -2.07
N VAL A 59 2.81 0.29 -2.56
CA VAL A 59 2.68 -0.41 -3.85
C VAL A 59 3.06 0.52 -5.00
N ASP A 60 2.62 1.78 -4.92
CA ASP A 60 2.94 2.79 -5.93
C ASP A 60 4.43 3.16 -5.86
N LEU A 61 5.02 3.20 -4.66
CA LEU A 61 6.44 3.40 -4.49
C LEU A 61 7.28 2.28 -5.14
N ASP A 62 6.96 1.00 -4.90
CA ASP A 62 7.68 -0.11 -5.54
C ASP A 62 7.49 -0.10 -7.06
N SER A 63 6.29 0.21 -7.53
CA SER A 63 5.99 0.34 -8.97
C SER A 63 6.81 1.46 -9.62
N GLU A 64 7.02 2.56 -8.91
CA GLU A 64 7.84 3.68 -9.34
C GLU A 64 9.34 3.37 -9.31
N LEU A 65 9.82 2.68 -8.27
CA LEU A 65 11.21 2.19 -8.23
C LEU A 65 11.50 1.19 -9.36
N ARG A 66 10.48 0.45 -9.81
CA ARG A 66 10.54 -0.40 -11.01
C ARG A 66 10.34 0.35 -12.33
N GLY A 67 10.01 1.64 -12.30
CA GLY A 67 9.80 2.48 -13.48
C GLY A 67 8.51 2.21 -14.27
N GLN A 68 7.51 1.54 -13.68
CA GLN A 68 6.28 1.14 -14.38
C GLN A 68 5.25 2.28 -14.49
N THR A 69 5.29 3.20 -13.54
CA THR A 69 4.39 4.36 -13.39
C THR A 69 4.73 5.53 -14.32
N ARG A 70 5.79 5.40 -15.13
CA ARG A 70 6.24 6.41 -16.11
C ARG A 70 5.85 6.03 -17.54
N ILE A 71 5.78 7.03 -18.42
CA ILE A 71 5.60 6.79 -19.85
C ILE A 71 6.91 6.27 -20.45
N ILE A 72 6.83 5.14 -21.17
CA ILE A 72 7.98 4.56 -21.88
C ILE A 72 8.34 5.48 -23.05
N SER A 73 9.28 6.38 -22.81
CA SER A 73 9.76 7.33 -23.81
C SER A 73 11.21 7.67 -23.53
N LYS A 74 11.95 8.06 -24.57
CA LYS A 74 13.36 8.47 -24.45
C LYS A 74 13.54 9.94 -24.07
N CYS A 75 12.45 10.69 -23.89
CA CYS A 75 12.49 12.09 -23.50
C CYS A 75 12.98 12.20 -22.05
N GLY A 76 13.99 13.05 -21.81
CA GLY A 76 14.55 13.27 -20.47
C GLY A 76 13.52 13.79 -19.44
N THR A 77 12.47 14.47 -19.92
CA THR A 77 11.37 14.97 -19.07
C THR A 77 10.57 13.88 -18.38
N ASN A 78 10.58 12.66 -18.91
CA ASN A 78 9.78 11.55 -18.41
C ASN A 78 10.62 10.62 -17.50
N GLN A 79 11.91 10.92 -17.34
CA GLN A 79 12.80 10.23 -16.40
C GLN A 79 12.59 10.74 -14.97
N TYR A 80 13.04 9.95 -14.00
CA TYR A 80 12.98 10.33 -12.59
C TYR A 80 13.82 11.58 -12.35
N VAL A 81 13.17 12.62 -11.84
CA VAL A 81 13.83 13.86 -11.40
C VAL A 81 13.75 13.90 -9.88
N PRO A 82 14.89 13.78 -9.16
CA PRO A 82 14.88 13.87 -7.71
C PRO A 82 14.41 15.27 -7.29
N THR A 83 13.36 15.32 -6.48
CA THR A 83 12.82 16.56 -5.92
C THR A 83 13.21 16.63 -4.44
N ASN A 84 13.63 17.79 -3.97
CA ASN A 84 14.07 17.97 -2.57
C ASN A 84 12.92 17.93 -1.55
N ASP A 85 11.68 17.97 -2.04
CA ASP A 85 10.46 18.04 -1.21
C ASP A 85 10.07 16.68 -0.60
N GLY A 86 10.80 15.60 -0.92
CA GLY A 86 10.46 14.25 -0.47
C GLY A 86 9.17 13.71 -1.08
N ILE A 87 8.64 14.33 -2.13
CA ILE A 87 7.43 13.88 -2.84
C ILE A 87 7.84 13.43 -4.24
N ILE A 88 7.54 12.18 -4.57
CA ILE A 88 7.73 11.64 -5.91
C ILE A 88 6.48 11.91 -6.74
N LYS A 89 6.67 12.57 -7.88
CA LYS A 89 5.60 12.91 -8.82
C LYS A 89 5.80 12.12 -10.11
N ASN A 90 4.74 11.44 -10.54
CA ASN A 90 4.71 10.58 -11.73
C ASN A 90 3.52 10.92 -12.61
N ASP A 91 3.49 10.35 -13.82
CA ASP A 91 2.45 10.63 -14.80
C ASP A 91 1.14 9.88 -14.54
N LYS A 92 1.23 8.66 -13.98
CA LYS A 92 0.09 7.72 -13.89
C LYS A 92 -0.54 7.62 -12.50
N THR A 93 0.17 8.02 -11.45
CA THR A 93 -0.23 7.82 -10.05
C THR A 93 -0.28 9.16 -9.31
N ALA A 94 -1.00 9.18 -8.18
CA ALA A 94 -0.98 10.31 -7.28
C ALA A 94 0.46 10.56 -6.73
N PRO A 95 0.78 11.79 -6.29
CA PRO A 95 2.07 12.08 -5.68
C PRO A 95 2.32 11.19 -4.45
N ILE A 96 3.51 10.59 -4.40
CA ILE A 96 3.92 9.67 -3.33
C ILE A 96 4.83 10.43 -2.37
N ASP A 97 4.33 10.69 -1.16
CA ASP A 97 5.12 11.29 -0.09
C ASP A 97 6.06 10.23 0.51
N THR A 98 7.38 10.46 0.47
CA THR A 98 8.44 9.55 0.95
C THR A 98 8.81 9.73 2.41
N THR A 99 8.17 10.65 3.12
CA THR A 99 8.41 10.85 4.55
C THR A 99 8.14 9.56 5.34
N MET A 100 9.02 9.28 6.29
CA MET A 100 8.94 8.07 7.11
C MET A 100 7.92 8.25 8.23
N LEU A 101 6.87 7.43 8.21
CA LEU A 101 5.82 7.35 9.21
C LEU A 101 5.96 6.05 10.02
N HIS A 102 6.05 6.18 11.34
CA HIS A 102 5.99 5.05 12.24
C HIS A 102 4.55 4.59 12.42
N LEU A 103 4.32 3.29 12.23
CA LEU A 103 3.01 2.68 12.41
C LEU A 103 2.60 2.67 13.89
N PRO A 104 1.32 2.96 14.21
CA PRO A 104 0.82 2.81 15.56
C PRO A 104 0.84 1.34 15.99
N ALA A 105 1.01 1.11 17.30
CA ALA A 105 0.95 -0.23 17.87
C ALA A 105 -0.49 -0.76 17.86
N CYS A 106 -0.68 -2.00 17.41
CA CYS A 106 -1.95 -2.70 17.46
C CYS A 106 -1.74 -4.17 17.80
N GLN A 107 -2.77 -4.86 18.28
CA GLN A 107 -2.64 -6.25 18.67
C GLN A 107 -3.89 -7.04 18.28
N SER A 108 -3.74 -8.03 17.40
CA SER A 108 -4.82 -8.95 17.01
C SER A 108 -4.87 -10.19 17.91
N ILE A 109 -3.71 -10.60 18.44
CA ILE A 109 -3.57 -11.74 19.35
C ILE A 109 -3.59 -11.25 20.79
N MET A 110 -4.61 -11.64 21.56
CA MET A 110 -4.69 -11.33 22.99
C MET A 110 -3.57 -12.07 23.76
N TYR A 111 -2.66 -11.30 24.36
CA TYR A 111 -1.68 -11.81 25.32
C TYR A 111 -2.18 -11.57 26.73
N ARG A 112 -2.18 -12.62 27.57
CA ARG A 112 -2.45 -12.46 29.00
C ARG A 112 -1.24 -11.81 29.67
N GLU A 113 -1.54 -10.97 30.64
CA GLU A 113 -0.54 -10.38 31.52
C GLU A 113 0.25 -11.50 32.21
N VAL A 114 1.58 -11.47 32.09
CA VAL A 114 2.43 -12.33 32.93
C VAL A 114 2.51 -11.63 34.29
N PRO A 115 2.22 -12.31 35.42
CA PRO A 115 2.33 -11.70 36.73
C PRO A 115 3.76 -11.16 36.91
N MET A 116 3.87 -9.87 37.22
CA MET A 116 5.16 -9.27 37.51
C MET A 116 5.75 -9.90 38.77
N PRO A 117 7.08 -10.12 38.85
CA PRO A 117 7.69 -10.56 40.08
C PRO A 117 7.43 -9.52 41.18
N PRO A 118 7.25 -9.95 42.44
CA PRO A 118 7.10 -9.03 43.55
C PRO A 118 8.32 -8.11 43.66
N ALA A 119 8.10 -6.87 44.09
CA ALA A 119 9.17 -5.89 44.25
C ALA A 119 10.27 -6.44 45.16
N ILE A 120 11.53 -6.35 44.70
CA ILE A 120 12.69 -6.77 45.49
C ILE A 120 12.81 -5.86 46.70
N ASN A 121 12.73 -6.45 47.90
CA ASN A 121 12.91 -5.71 49.14
C ASN A 121 14.40 -5.65 49.47
N TYR A 122 15.03 -4.51 49.18
CA TYR A 122 16.45 -4.26 49.44
C TYR A 122 16.80 -4.17 50.94
N ASN A 123 15.80 -4.07 51.84
CA ASN A 123 16.00 -3.84 53.27
C ASN A 123 16.19 -5.14 54.09
N LYS A 124 16.39 -6.30 53.45
CA LYS A 124 16.61 -7.58 54.16
C LYS A 124 18.07 -7.86 54.54
N CYS A 125 18.98 -6.92 54.29
CA CYS A 125 20.42 -7.04 54.62
C CYS A 125 20.83 -6.10 55.77
N SER A 126 20.06 -6.07 56.87
CA SER A 126 20.42 -5.39 58.12
C SER A 126 20.39 -6.35 59.29
#